data_AF-A0A3M7SW92-F1
#
_entry.id   AF-A0A3M7SW92-F1
#
_cell.length_a   1.000
_cell.length_b   1.000
_cell.length_c   1.000
_cell.angle_alpha   90.00
_cell.angle_beta   90.00
_cell.angle_gamma   90.00
#
_symmetry.space_group_name_H-M   'P 1'
#
loop_
_entity.id
_entity.type
_entity.pdbx_description
1 polymer ?
#
loop_
_entity_poly.entity_id
_entity_poly.type
_entity_poly.pdbx_seq_one_letter_code
_entity_poly.pdbx_strand_id
1 'polypeptide(L)'
;MIGKLVFQKFYLFGKLSNQVYGNGNQCEKKHFLITSMSFFGQKYESLRTENIIINENECKIMVLSKKCNEYNMNCVEEYCSFSKIPESRYSWMQELSVTSYSCKVTPKIISAKKENDTLFNSNCKATDLKCILDNSIIIWDRVVTHECPLFIISYEKFALKIDSDVLISESSLVFQGDKVENDCDLNLMTTMEGT
;
A
#
# COMPACT_ATOMS: atom_id res chain seq x y z
N MET A 1 -34.89 -39.79 -20.56
CA MET A 1 -33.57 -39.79 -21.23
C MET A 1 -32.55 -39.26 -20.24
N ILE A 2 -31.70 -40.14 -19.69
CA ILE A 2 -30.64 -39.74 -18.76
C ILE A 2 -29.50 -39.23 -19.65
N GLY A 3 -29.26 -37.91 -19.64
CA GLY A 3 -28.16 -37.32 -20.40
C GLY A 3 -26.83 -37.92 -19.97
N LYS A 4 -25.97 -38.27 -20.94
CA LYS A 4 -24.62 -38.76 -20.66
C LYS A 4 -23.85 -37.67 -19.90
N LEU A 5 -23.33 -38.03 -18.74
CA LEU A 5 -22.39 -37.21 -17.98
C LEU A 5 -20.96 -37.63 -18.33
N VAL A 6 -20.12 -36.65 -18.65
CA VAL A 6 -18.68 -36.82 -18.84
C VAL A 6 -17.99 -36.23 -17.63
N PHE A 7 -17.00 -36.92 -17.08
CA PHE A 7 -16.24 -36.40 -15.95
C PHE A 7 -14.86 -35.95 -16.41
N GLN A 8 -14.50 -34.72 -16.11
CA GLN A 8 -13.20 -34.16 -16.44
C GLN A 8 -12.65 -33.34 -15.28
N LYS A 9 -11.33 -33.32 -15.12
CA LYS A 9 -10.67 -32.54 -14.08
C LYS A 9 -10.30 -31.16 -14.60
N PHE A 10 -10.61 -30.14 -13.81
CA PHE A 10 -10.31 -28.74 -14.11
C PHE A 10 -9.61 -28.08 -12.92
N TYR A 11 -8.75 -27.11 -13.22
CA TYR A 11 -8.25 -26.18 -12.22
C TYR A 11 -9.28 -25.05 -12.07
N LEU A 12 -9.69 -24.79 -10.83
CA LEU A 12 -10.49 -23.64 -10.48
C LEU A 12 -9.54 -22.49 -10.12
N PHE A 13 -9.65 -21.38 -10.85
CA PHE A 13 -8.87 -20.18 -10.60
C PHE A 13 -9.74 -19.09 -9.99
N GLY A 14 -9.20 -18.40 -8.98
CA GLY A 14 -9.69 -17.11 -8.53
C GLY A 14 -8.97 -15.99 -9.28
N LYS A 15 -9.66 -14.86 -9.47
CA LYS A 15 -9.08 -13.67 -10.10
C LYS A 15 -9.01 -12.54 -9.10
N LEU A 16 -7.81 -11.97 -8.92
CA LEU A 16 -7.60 -10.76 -8.15
C LEU A 16 -8.29 -9.60 -8.87
N SER A 17 -9.00 -8.76 -8.11
CA SER A 17 -9.67 -7.57 -8.64
C SER A 17 -8.68 -6.50 -9.13
N ASN A 18 -7.44 -6.53 -8.63
CA ASN A 18 -6.40 -5.56 -8.87
C ASN A 18 -5.12 -6.27 -9.36
N GLN A 19 -4.56 -5.82 -10.49
CA GLN A 19 -3.26 -6.29 -10.98
C GLN A 19 -2.10 -5.81 -10.09
N VAL A 20 -2.26 -4.64 -9.46
CA VAL A 20 -1.30 -4.11 -8.50
C VAL A 20 -1.92 -4.21 -7.11
N TYR A 21 -1.28 -4.99 -6.23
CA TYR A 21 -1.70 -5.12 -4.84
C TYR A 21 -0.53 -5.50 -3.95
N GLY A 22 -0.31 -4.74 -2.89
CA GLY A 22 0.63 -5.10 -1.83
C GLY A 22 0.83 -3.98 -0.82
N ASN A 23 1.92 -4.12 -0.04
CA ASN A 23 2.23 -3.21 1.06
C ASN A 23 3.39 -2.28 0.69
N GLY A 24 3.30 -1.06 1.18
CA GLY A 24 4.35 -0.06 1.16
C GLY A 24 4.40 0.69 2.49
N ASN A 25 5.30 1.66 2.57
CA ASN A 25 5.50 2.48 3.75
C ASN A 25 5.48 3.95 3.37
N GLN A 26 4.65 4.73 4.06
CA GLN A 26 4.60 6.19 3.97
C GLN A 26 5.48 6.78 5.07
N CYS A 27 6.45 7.60 4.67
CA CYS A 27 7.34 8.33 5.57
C CYS A 27 7.05 9.83 5.51
N GLU A 28 6.98 10.45 6.68
CA GLU A 28 6.80 11.89 6.88
C GLU A 28 7.90 12.43 7.78
N LYS A 29 8.40 13.63 7.47
CA LYS A 29 9.34 14.38 8.32
C LYS A 29 8.91 15.83 8.43
N LYS A 30 8.92 16.34 9.66
CA LYS A 30 8.60 17.74 9.98
C LYS A 30 9.75 18.36 10.73
N HIS A 31 9.99 19.62 10.45
CA HIS A 31 10.92 20.49 11.15
C HIS A 31 10.14 21.45 12.04
N PHE A 32 10.55 21.56 13.29
CA PHE A 32 10.02 22.53 14.24
C PHE A 32 11.07 23.60 14.47
N LEU A 33 10.68 24.86 14.31
CA LEU A 33 11.49 26.02 14.67
C LEU A 33 10.70 26.81 15.71
N ILE A 34 11.21 26.87 16.93
CA ILE A 34 10.69 27.78 17.95
C ILE A 34 11.62 28.98 18.04
N THR A 35 11.03 30.15 17.89
CA THR A 35 11.66 31.44 18.16
C THR A 35 11.08 32.00 19.44
N SER A 36 11.93 32.38 20.40
CA SER A 36 11.48 32.94 21.67
C SER A 36 12.37 34.07 22.18
N MET A 37 11.79 35.04 22.88
CA MET A 37 12.50 36.16 23.50
C MET A 37 11.80 36.66 24.76
N SER A 38 12.52 37.36 25.63
CA SER A 38 11.92 38.11 26.73
C SER A 38 12.15 39.61 26.57
N PHE A 39 11.07 40.38 26.67
CA PHE A 39 11.08 41.84 26.58
C PHE A 39 10.28 42.42 27.73
N PHE A 40 10.91 43.30 28.54
CA PHE A 40 10.31 43.86 29.76
C PHE A 40 9.60 42.85 30.68
N GLY A 41 10.18 41.66 30.82
CA GLY A 41 9.65 40.58 31.67
C GLY A 41 8.54 39.76 31.01
N GLN A 42 8.01 40.20 29.86
CA GLN A 42 7.08 39.41 29.05
C GLN A 42 7.86 38.39 28.21
N LYS A 43 7.28 37.20 28.07
CA LYS A 43 7.83 36.09 27.29
C LYS A 43 7.04 35.94 26.00
N TYR A 44 7.74 35.92 24.88
CA TYR A 44 7.17 35.69 23.56
C TYR A 44 7.74 34.41 22.97
N GLU A 45 6.88 33.61 22.36
CA GLU A 45 7.27 32.42 21.61
C GLU A 45 6.46 32.33 20.31
N SER A 46 7.10 31.79 19.28
CA SER A 46 6.49 31.49 17.99
C SER A 46 6.99 30.13 17.53
N LEU A 47 6.07 29.19 17.33
CA LEU A 47 6.36 27.88 16.76
C LEU A 47 6.03 27.90 15.27
N ARG A 48 7.01 27.59 14.43
CA ARG A 48 6.84 27.29 13.01
C ARG A 48 7.06 25.81 12.77
N THR A 49 6.18 25.21 11.97
CA THR A 49 6.29 23.82 11.54
C THR A 49 6.38 23.77 10.03
N GLU A 50 7.41 23.10 9.53
CA GLU A 50 7.68 22.96 8.10
C GLU A 50 7.75 21.48 7.75
N ASN A 51 7.08 21.06 6.67
CA ASN A 51 7.23 19.71 6.16
C ASN A 51 8.54 19.61 5.38
N ILE A 52 9.31 18.57 5.62
CA ILE A 52 10.52 18.26 4.86
C ILE A 52 10.19 17.11 3.92
N ILE A 53 10.32 17.34 2.61
CA ILE A 53 10.28 16.25 1.62
C ILE A 53 11.59 15.48 1.73
N ILE A 54 11.50 14.27 2.26
CA ILE A 54 12.62 13.34 2.39
C ILE A 54 12.78 12.52 1.11
N ASN A 55 14.01 12.07 0.86
CA ASN A 55 14.30 11.20 -0.27
C ASN A 55 13.98 9.73 0.05
N GLU A 56 14.02 8.89 -0.99
CA GLU A 56 13.74 7.46 -0.90
C GLU A 56 14.68 6.73 0.08
N ASN A 57 15.97 7.05 0.08
CA ASN A 57 16.95 6.40 0.94
C ASN A 57 16.73 6.74 2.41
N GLU A 58 16.40 8.00 2.73
CA GLU A 58 16.04 8.41 4.08
C GLU A 58 14.80 7.68 4.57
N CYS A 59 13.76 7.56 3.74
CA CYS A 59 12.57 6.79 4.09
C CYS A 59 12.89 5.30 4.31
N LYS A 60 13.70 4.69 3.44
CA LYS A 60 14.18 3.30 3.64
C LYS A 60 14.95 3.14 4.95
N ILE A 61 15.83 4.08 5.28
CA ILE A 61 16.57 4.08 6.55
C ILE A 61 15.58 4.18 7.72
N MET A 62 14.59 5.07 7.68
CA MET A 62 13.57 5.18 8.73
C MET A 62 12.79 3.87 8.92
N VAL A 63 12.38 3.24 7.81
CA VAL A 63 11.62 1.98 7.80
C VAL A 63 12.46 0.82 8.36
N LEU A 64 13.73 0.70 7.98
CA LEU A 64 14.59 -0.41 8.37
C LEU A 64 15.20 -0.23 9.76
N SER A 65 15.75 0.95 10.05
CA SER A 65 16.45 1.21 11.30
C SER A 65 15.53 1.60 12.45
N LYS A 66 14.28 1.97 12.15
CA LYS A 66 13.32 2.53 13.11
C LYS A 66 13.87 3.77 13.83
N LYS A 67 14.69 4.56 13.11
CA LYS A 67 15.28 5.80 13.61
C LYS A 67 14.85 7.01 12.80
N CYS A 68 14.69 8.13 13.50
CA CYS A 68 14.55 9.46 12.94
C CYS A 68 15.87 10.20 13.18
N ASN A 69 16.70 10.30 12.13
CA ASN A 69 18.11 10.69 12.27
C ASN A 69 18.82 9.76 13.27
N GLU A 70 19.29 10.27 14.42
CA GLU A 70 19.97 9.49 15.45
C GLU A 70 19.02 8.95 16.53
N TYR A 71 17.76 9.38 16.55
CA TYR A 71 16.81 9.07 17.61
C TYR A 71 15.98 7.84 17.30
N ASN A 72 15.83 6.95 18.28
CA ASN A 72 14.95 5.80 18.16
C ASN A 72 13.48 6.26 18.10
N MET A 73 12.73 5.71 17.15
CA MET A 73 11.29 5.93 17.04
C MET A 73 10.56 4.98 17.98
N ASN A 74 9.43 5.43 18.52
CA ASN A 74 8.50 4.56 19.22
C ASN A 74 7.63 3.85 18.20
N CYS A 75 7.70 2.52 18.17
CA CYS A 75 7.00 1.69 17.20
C CYS A 75 5.97 0.80 17.90
N VAL A 76 4.75 0.81 17.37
CA VAL A 76 3.69 -0.14 17.71
C VAL A 76 3.34 -0.85 16.40
N GLU A 77 3.66 -2.15 16.33
CA GLU A 77 3.58 -2.93 15.10
C GLU A 77 4.41 -2.28 13.97
N GLU A 78 3.80 -1.95 12.83
CA GLU A 78 4.44 -1.30 11.69
C GLU A 78 4.38 0.24 11.74
N TYR A 79 3.64 0.80 12.70
CA TYR A 79 3.54 2.24 12.89
C TYR A 79 4.68 2.74 13.78
N CYS A 80 5.51 3.63 13.27
CA CYS A 80 6.60 4.23 14.04
C CYS A 80 6.48 5.74 14.07
N SER A 81 6.76 6.34 15.22
CA SER A 81 6.78 7.78 15.36
C SER A 81 7.87 8.25 16.32
N PHE A 82 8.46 9.40 15.99
CA PHE A 82 9.30 10.16 16.89
C PHE A 82 8.88 11.61 16.77
N SER A 83 8.67 12.28 17.89
CA SER A 83 8.44 13.71 17.92
C SER A 83 9.13 14.29 19.12
N LYS A 84 9.98 15.28 18.88
CA LYS A 84 10.58 16.09 19.92
C LYS A 84 10.26 17.54 19.58
N ILE A 85 9.24 18.09 20.21
CA ILE A 85 8.99 19.52 20.13
C ILE A 85 10.04 20.18 21.02
N PRO A 86 10.82 21.16 20.52
CA PRO A 86 11.84 21.80 21.33
C PRO A 86 11.19 22.63 22.45
N GLU A 87 11.90 22.85 23.54
CA GLU A 87 11.45 23.78 24.58
C GLU A 87 11.94 25.20 24.28
N SER A 88 11.06 26.17 24.48
CA SER A 88 11.36 27.60 24.33
C SER A 88 12.47 28.03 25.30
N ARG A 89 13.47 28.74 24.77
CA ARG A 89 14.54 29.34 25.58
C ARG A 89 14.41 30.86 25.55
N TYR A 90 14.45 31.48 26.71
CA TYR A 90 14.23 32.92 26.83
C TYR A 90 15.52 33.63 27.21
N SER A 91 15.84 34.71 26.50
CA SER A 91 16.94 35.64 26.81
C SER A 91 16.43 37.08 26.74
N TRP A 92 17.05 37.96 27.52
CA TRP A 92 16.67 39.37 27.63
C TRP A 92 17.03 40.14 26.36
N MET A 93 16.03 40.74 25.71
CA MET A 93 16.17 41.49 24.44
C MET A 93 16.94 40.73 23.35
N GLN A 94 16.92 39.41 23.39
CA GLN A 94 17.62 38.55 22.45
C GLN A 94 16.66 37.49 21.96
N GLU A 95 16.54 37.41 20.63
CA GLU A 95 15.83 36.34 19.97
C GLU A 95 16.66 35.06 20.00
N LEU A 96 16.08 33.98 20.53
CA LEU A 96 16.66 32.65 20.51
C LEU A 96 15.82 31.75 19.62
N SER A 97 16.49 30.95 18.80
CA SER A 97 15.86 29.93 17.97
C SER A 97 16.33 28.54 18.37
N VAL A 98 15.38 27.60 18.50
CA VAL A 98 15.66 26.19 18.76
C VAL A 98 14.96 25.36 17.70
N THR A 99 15.72 24.46 17.09
CA THR A 99 15.22 23.55 16.06
C THR A 99 15.06 22.13 16.59
N SER A 100 14.10 21.41 16.04
CA SER A 100 13.93 19.98 16.25
C SER A 100 13.13 19.36 15.11
N TYR A 101 12.83 18.07 15.21
CA TYR A 101 12.15 17.33 14.16
C TYR A 101 11.18 16.29 14.71
N SER A 102 10.22 15.95 13.86
CA SER A 102 9.33 14.80 14.01
C SER A 102 9.44 13.93 12.77
N CYS A 103 9.44 12.62 12.96
CA CYS A 103 9.33 11.65 11.89
C CYS A 103 8.17 10.70 12.15
N LYS A 104 7.52 10.23 11.10
CA LYS A 104 6.47 9.22 11.16
C LYS A 104 6.63 8.23 10.01
N VAL A 105 6.44 6.96 10.30
CA VAL A 105 6.36 5.88 9.33
C VAL A 105 5.03 5.16 9.54
N THR A 106 4.25 5.00 8.47
CA THR A 106 2.97 4.30 8.51
C THR A 106 2.86 3.32 7.35
N PRO A 107 2.36 2.09 7.56
CA PRO A 107 2.08 1.18 6.46
C PRO A 107 1.02 1.76 5.52
N LYS A 108 1.15 1.44 4.24
CA LYS A 108 0.27 1.93 3.18
C LYS A 108 -0.01 0.82 2.18
N ILE A 109 -1.29 0.60 1.88
CA ILE A 109 -1.69 -0.33 0.82
C ILE A 109 -1.44 0.34 -0.53
N ILE A 110 -0.75 -0.38 -1.41
CA ILE A 110 -0.58 -0.05 -2.83
C ILE A 110 -1.60 -0.87 -3.60
N SER A 111 -2.53 -0.22 -4.30
CA SER A 111 -3.54 -0.94 -5.08
C SER A 111 -3.93 -0.17 -6.33
N ALA A 112 -3.94 -0.85 -7.47
CA ALA A 112 -4.46 -0.35 -8.74
C ALA A 112 -5.02 -1.48 -9.60
N LYS A 113 -6.02 -1.17 -10.43
CA LYS A 113 -6.64 -2.17 -11.31
C LYS A 113 -5.65 -2.67 -12.35
N LYS A 114 -4.89 -1.76 -12.96
CA LYS A 114 -3.84 -2.05 -13.93
C LYS A 114 -2.50 -1.48 -13.49
N GLU A 115 -1.41 -2.05 -13.99
CA GLU A 115 -0.04 -1.59 -13.71
C GLU A 115 0.19 -0.11 -14.07
N ASN A 116 -0.42 0.35 -15.16
CA ASN A 116 -0.27 1.71 -15.68
C ASN A 116 -1.22 2.73 -15.06
N ASP A 117 -2.14 2.30 -14.21
CA ASP A 117 -3.07 3.22 -13.54
C ASP A 117 -2.32 4.07 -12.52
N THR A 118 -2.81 5.28 -12.30
CA THR A 118 -2.26 6.20 -11.32
C THR A 118 -2.55 5.75 -9.89
N LEU A 119 -1.57 5.93 -9.02
CA LEU A 119 -1.69 5.66 -7.59
C LEU A 119 -1.91 6.95 -6.80
N PHE A 120 -2.63 6.85 -5.67
CA PHE A 120 -2.76 7.93 -4.68
C PHE A 120 -3.28 9.28 -5.21
N ASN A 121 -4.10 9.27 -6.27
CA ASN A 121 -4.56 10.48 -6.96
C ASN A 121 -3.41 11.40 -7.44
N SER A 122 -2.23 10.84 -7.64
CA SER A 122 -1.05 11.53 -8.16
C SER A 122 -0.59 10.86 -9.46
N ASN A 123 0.46 11.39 -10.09
CA ASN A 123 1.00 10.83 -11.34
C ASN A 123 1.96 9.64 -11.11
N CYS A 124 1.95 9.04 -9.91
CA CYS A 124 2.79 7.91 -9.57
C CYS A 124 2.23 6.61 -10.16
N LYS A 125 3.12 5.74 -10.64
CA LYS A 125 2.80 4.40 -11.16
C LYS A 125 3.41 3.31 -10.29
N ALA A 126 2.86 2.10 -10.38
CA ALA A 126 3.37 0.96 -9.62
C ALA A 126 4.86 0.66 -9.89
N THR A 127 5.31 0.89 -11.12
CA THR A 127 6.70 0.71 -11.57
C THR A 127 7.70 1.67 -10.94
N ASP A 128 7.24 2.81 -10.42
CA ASP A 128 8.12 3.86 -9.89
C ASP A 128 8.74 3.47 -8.54
N LEU A 129 8.14 2.50 -7.83
CA LEU A 129 8.53 2.00 -6.49
C LEU A 129 8.52 3.05 -5.38
N LYS A 130 8.16 4.28 -5.72
CA LYS A 130 7.96 5.40 -4.81
C LYS A 130 6.92 6.35 -5.35
N CYS A 131 6.32 7.11 -4.44
CA CYS A 131 5.46 8.22 -4.77
C CYS A 131 5.74 9.40 -3.83
N ILE A 132 6.03 10.55 -4.41
CA ILE A 132 6.23 11.80 -3.66
C ILE A 132 4.87 12.50 -3.57
N LEU A 133 4.43 12.78 -2.35
CA LEU A 133 3.26 13.58 -2.01
C LEU A 133 3.72 14.93 -1.42
N ASP A 134 2.79 15.85 -1.20
CA ASP A 134 3.11 17.22 -0.74
C ASP A 134 3.94 17.28 0.56
N ASN A 135 3.75 16.32 1.46
CA ASN A 135 4.35 16.30 2.79
C ASN A 135 4.98 14.95 3.16
N SER A 136 5.01 13.99 2.24
CA SER A 136 5.41 12.61 2.53
C SER A 136 5.94 11.92 1.28
N ILE A 137 6.62 10.81 1.49
CA ILE A 137 6.99 9.88 0.43
C ILE A 137 6.45 8.50 0.79
N ILE A 138 5.86 7.81 -0.18
CA ILE A 138 5.46 6.41 -0.07
C ILE A 138 6.49 5.60 -0.85
N ILE A 139 6.99 4.51 -0.27
CA ILE A 139 7.90 3.57 -0.94
C ILE A 139 7.33 2.15 -0.87
N TRP A 140 7.60 1.33 -1.87
CA TRP A 140 7.18 -0.08 -1.91
C TRP A 140 8.14 -0.92 -2.77
N ASP A 141 8.00 -2.23 -2.67
CA ASP A 141 8.82 -3.20 -3.40
C ASP A 141 8.17 -3.65 -4.72
N ARG A 142 8.97 -4.24 -5.62
CA ARG A 142 8.49 -4.73 -6.93
C ARG A 142 7.42 -5.81 -6.85
N VAL A 143 7.29 -6.48 -5.69
CA VAL A 143 6.37 -7.60 -5.48
C VAL A 143 4.89 -7.17 -5.50
N VAL A 144 4.60 -5.87 -5.59
CA VAL A 144 3.22 -5.36 -5.66
C VAL A 144 2.54 -5.58 -7.02
N THR A 145 3.30 -5.78 -8.10
CA THR A 145 2.74 -5.98 -9.45
C THR A 145 2.63 -7.47 -9.75
N HIS A 146 1.41 -7.94 -10.03
CA HIS A 146 1.12 -9.33 -10.37
C HIS A 146 0.94 -9.44 -11.89
N GLU A 147 1.89 -10.08 -12.57
CA GLU A 147 1.83 -10.28 -14.03
C GLU A 147 0.56 -11.02 -14.44
N CYS A 148 0.19 -12.03 -13.64
CA CYS A 148 -1.06 -12.75 -13.78
C CYS A 148 -1.91 -12.62 -12.51
N PRO A 149 -3.09 -11.99 -12.55
CA PRO A 149 -3.97 -11.85 -11.39
C PRO A 149 -4.74 -13.14 -11.06
N LEU A 150 -4.32 -14.30 -11.58
CA LEU A 150 -4.98 -15.57 -11.33
C LEU A 150 -4.25 -16.37 -10.27
N PHE A 151 -5.01 -16.96 -9.35
CA PHE A 151 -4.48 -17.89 -8.35
C PHE A 151 -5.30 -19.17 -8.34
N ILE A 152 -4.66 -20.30 -8.08
CA ILE A 152 -5.32 -21.60 -8.01
C ILE A 152 -6.11 -21.67 -6.71
N ILE A 153 -7.43 -21.89 -6.80
CA ILE A 153 -8.30 -22.20 -5.66
C ILE A 153 -8.25 -23.70 -5.38
N SER A 154 -8.50 -24.51 -6.41
CA SER A 154 -8.55 -25.97 -6.28
C SER A 154 -8.32 -26.68 -7.61
N TYR A 155 -8.13 -28.00 -7.53
CA TYR A 155 -8.11 -28.89 -8.69
C TYR A 155 -9.15 -29.98 -8.47
N GLU A 156 -10.24 -29.92 -9.22
CA GLU A 156 -11.45 -30.69 -8.95
C GLU A 156 -11.97 -31.41 -10.18
N LYS A 157 -12.70 -32.50 -9.94
CA LYS A 157 -13.38 -33.27 -10.98
C LYS A 157 -14.81 -32.75 -11.09
N PHE A 158 -15.17 -32.36 -12.31
CA PHE A 158 -16.49 -31.85 -12.63
C PHE A 158 -17.25 -32.84 -13.49
N ALA A 159 -18.54 -32.99 -13.20
CA ALA A 159 -19.51 -33.63 -14.08
C ALA A 159 -20.00 -32.59 -15.10
N LEU A 160 -19.69 -32.84 -16.37
CA LEU A 160 -20.17 -32.12 -17.53
C LEU A 160 -21.36 -32.87 -18.09
N LYS A 161 -22.49 -32.20 -18.26
CA LYS A 161 -23.59 -32.75 -19.05
C LYS A 161 -23.40 -32.33 -20.51
N ILE A 162 -23.36 -33.32 -21.40
CA ILE A 162 -23.24 -33.11 -22.85
C ILE A 162 -24.39 -32.20 -23.30
N ASP A 163 -24.07 -31.16 -24.06
CA ASP A 163 -25.00 -30.10 -24.52
C ASP A 163 -25.54 -29.16 -23.44
N SER A 164 -24.81 -28.98 -22.32
CA SER A 164 -25.12 -27.94 -21.33
C SER A 164 -23.88 -27.22 -20.84
N ASP A 165 -24.03 -25.93 -20.52
CA ASP A 165 -22.96 -25.09 -19.98
C ASP A 165 -22.80 -25.23 -18.45
N VAL A 166 -23.42 -26.23 -17.83
CA VAL A 166 -23.43 -26.41 -16.38
C VAL A 166 -22.36 -27.42 -15.96
N LEU A 167 -21.51 -27.00 -15.04
CA LEU A 167 -20.44 -27.77 -14.41
C LEU A 167 -20.80 -28.04 -12.95
N ILE A 168 -20.78 -29.29 -12.52
CA ILE A 168 -21.04 -29.67 -11.12
C ILE A 168 -19.80 -30.37 -10.55
N SER A 169 -19.19 -29.81 -9.51
CA SER A 169 -18.05 -30.43 -8.83
C SER A 169 -18.47 -31.55 -7.88
N GLU A 170 -17.54 -32.43 -7.53
CA GLU A 170 -17.73 -33.40 -6.43
C GLU A 170 -17.94 -32.70 -5.07
N SER A 171 -17.47 -31.46 -4.91
CA SER A 171 -17.69 -30.61 -3.73
C SER A 171 -19.05 -29.89 -3.72
N SER A 172 -19.96 -30.22 -4.65
CA SER A 172 -21.29 -29.59 -4.81
C SER A 172 -21.28 -28.11 -5.22
N LEU A 173 -20.19 -27.64 -5.82
CA LEU A 173 -20.15 -26.35 -6.51
C LEU A 173 -20.81 -26.50 -7.88
N VAL A 174 -21.63 -25.53 -8.25
CA VAL A 174 -22.29 -25.47 -9.56
C VAL A 174 -21.87 -24.19 -10.25
N PHE A 175 -21.34 -24.33 -11.45
CA PHE A 175 -20.97 -23.19 -12.29
C PHE A 175 -21.72 -23.25 -13.61
N GLN A 176 -22.10 -22.08 -14.12
CA GLN A 176 -22.56 -21.92 -15.50
C GLN A 176 -21.47 -21.24 -16.31
N GLY A 177 -20.89 -21.97 -17.26
CA GLY A 177 -19.93 -21.43 -18.22
C GLY A 177 -20.60 -20.40 -19.13
N ASP A 178 -19.90 -19.29 -19.36
CA ASP A 178 -20.35 -18.20 -20.25
C ASP A 178 -19.57 -18.24 -21.56
N LYS A 179 -18.26 -17.98 -21.46
CA LYS A 179 -17.35 -17.87 -22.60
C LYS A 179 -15.95 -18.35 -22.24
N VAL A 180 -15.17 -18.69 -23.26
CA VAL A 180 -13.74 -18.94 -23.12
C VAL A 180 -12.98 -17.66 -23.38
N GLU A 181 -12.18 -17.22 -22.41
CA GLU A 181 -11.28 -16.08 -22.53
C GLU A 181 -9.82 -16.53 -22.42
N ASN A 182 -8.93 -15.82 -23.11
CA ASN A 182 -7.50 -15.97 -22.89
C ASN A 182 -7.05 -14.94 -21.85
N ASP A 183 -6.53 -15.42 -20.72
CA ASP A 183 -5.95 -14.58 -19.66
C ASP A 183 -4.64 -15.23 -19.20
N CYS A 184 -3.56 -14.46 -19.16
CA CYS A 184 -2.21 -14.95 -18.84
C CYS A 184 -1.74 -16.16 -19.67
N ASP A 185 -2.00 -16.17 -20.99
CA ASP A 185 -1.71 -17.29 -21.89
C ASP A 185 -2.46 -18.60 -21.55
N LEU A 186 -3.48 -18.53 -20.68
CA LEU A 186 -4.37 -19.63 -20.35
C LEU A 186 -5.74 -19.41 -20.99
N ASN A 187 -6.29 -20.45 -21.63
CA ASN A 187 -7.66 -20.45 -22.10
C ASN A 187 -8.57 -20.90 -20.95
N LEU A 188 -9.37 -19.98 -20.42
CA LEU A 188 -10.20 -20.18 -19.24
C LEU A 188 -11.67 -20.12 -19.63
N MET A 189 -12.46 -21.08 -19.15
CA MET A 189 -13.91 -20.96 -19.19
C MET A 189 -14.34 -20.04 -18.05
N THR A 190 -14.84 -18.86 -18.40
CA THR A 190 -15.42 -17.91 -17.46
C THR A 190 -16.84 -18.33 -17.11
N THR A 191 -17.30 -17.95 -15.91
CA THR A 191 -18.61 -18.35 -15.39
C THR A 191 -19.43 -17.11 -15.08
N MET A 192 -20.75 -17.15 -15.28
CA MET A 192 -21.62 -15.98 -15.13
C MET A 192 -21.77 -15.44 -13.70
N GLU A 193 -21.26 -16.14 -12.68
CA GLU A 193 -21.38 -15.72 -11.27
C GLU A 193 -20.02 -15.61 -10.58
N GLY A 194 -19.72 -14.41 -10.08
CA GLY A 194 -18.55 -14.09 -9.28
C GLY A 194 -18.27 -12.58 -9.19
N THR A 195 -19.21 -11.79 -8.67
CA THR A 195 -18.93 -10.46 -8.12
C THR A 195 -18.17 -10.56 -6.80
#